data_AF-A0A1B8ZRR0-F1
#
_entry.id   AF-A0A1B8ZRR0-F1
#
_cell.length_a   1.000
_cell.length_b   1.000
_cell.length_c   1.000
_cell.angle_alpha   90.00
_cell.angle_beta   90.00
_cell.angle_gamma   90.00
#
_symmetry.space_group_name_H-M   'P 1'
#
loop_
_entity.id
_entity.type
_entity.pdbx_description
1 polymer ?
#
loop_
_entity_poly.entity_id
_entity_poly.type
_entity_poly.pdbx_seq_one_letter_code
_entity_poly.pdbx_strand_id
1 'polypeptide(L)'
;MKTFLTIIFISAATVLSAQTGINTDQPKATLDITAKKEALTIDGLLPPRLTREELTAKGNTLYGAEQDGTIIYITNASGGDKQGQREFIESKGLYIFDAEAANNQGRWMCLYCYGVL
;
A
#
# COMPACT_ATOMS: atom_id res chain seq x y z
N MET A 1 47.91 25.11 -6.95
CA MET A 1 47.42 24.53 -5.67
C MET A 1 45.93 24.77 -5.38
N LYS A 2 45.29 25.83 -5.91
CA LYS A 2 43.86 26.10 -5.65
C LYS A 2 42.88 25.12 -6.35
N THR A 3 43.27 24.56 -7.49
CA THR A 3 42.44 23.63 -8.29
C THR A 3 42.42 22.19 -7.77
N PHE A 4 43.42 21.77 -7.01
CA PHE A 4 43.48 20.41 -6.45
C PHE A 4 42.57 20.23 -5.22
N LEU A 5 42.28 21.31 -4.47
CA LEU A 5 41.36 21.24 -3.32
C LEU A 5 39.90 20.99 -3.75
N THR A 6 39.50 21.46 -4.94
CA THR A 6 38.11 21.34 -5.43
C THR A 6 37.75 19.90 -5.82
N ILE A 7 38.72 19.12 -6.30
CA ILE A 7 38.50 17.73 -6.74
C ILE A 7 38.28 16.80 -5.52
N ILE A 8 38.95 17.06 -4.41
CA ILE A 8 38.82 16.28 -3.16
C ILE A 8 37.43 16.47 -2.52
N PHE A 9 36.83 17.65 -2.66
CA PHE A 9 35.50 17.92 -2.10
C PHE A 9 34.36 17.22 -2.87
N ILE A 10 34.55 16.95 -4.16
CA ILE A 10 33.56 16.26 -5.00
C ILE A 10 33.58 14.74 -4.81
N SER A 11 34.73 14.15 -4.48
CA SER A 11 34.85 12.70 -4.22
C SER A 11 34.21 12.22 -2.91
N ALA A 12 33.80 13.13 -2.02
CA ALA A 12 33.16 12.79 -0.75
C ALA A 12 31.62 12.74 -0.82
N ALA A 13 31.01 13.07 -1.97
CA ALA A 13 29.55 13.17 -2.11
C ALA A 13 28.85 11.84 -2.50
N THR A 14 29.58 10.74 -2.69
CA THR A 14 29.00 9.48 -3.19
C THR A 14 28.84 8.42 -2.11
N VAL A 15 27.88 8.61 -1.20
CA VAL A 15 27.10 7.54 -0.54
C VAL A 15 25.93 8.17 0.23
N LEU A 16 24.98 8.78 -0.48
CA LEU A 16 23.65 9.02 0.08
C LEU A 16 22.87 7.71 -0.02
N SER A 17 22.94 6.88 1.02
CA SER A 17 22.16 5.64 1.09
C SER A 17 20.68 5.98 1.26
N ALA A 18 19.92 5.88 0.19
CA ALA A 18 18.45 5.83 0.21
C ALA A 18 17.97 4.45 0.71
N GLN A 19 18.49 3.95 1.83
CA GLN A 19 18.01 2.68 2.39
C GLN A 19 16.58 2.87 2.89
N THR A 20 15.60 2.42 2.11
CA THR A 20 14.20 2.31 2.53
C THR A 20 13.91 0.89 3.01
N GLY A 21 14.57 0.52 4.11
CA GLY A 21 14.23 -0.64 4.92
C GLY A 21 13.68 -0.18 6.27
N ILE A 22 12.60 -0.79 6.76
CA ILE A 22 12.18 -0.61 8.16
C ILE A 22 12.74 -1.78 8.95
N ASN A 23 13.62 -1.47 9.90
CA ASN A 23 14.28 -2.47 10.72
C ASN A 23 15.14 -3.46 9.90
N THR A 24 15.80 -3.01 8.82
CA THR A 24 16.73 -3.83 8.02
C THR A 24 17.85 -2.98 7.42
N ASP A 25 19.09 -3.35 7.74
CA ASP A 25 20.29 -2.66 7.25
C ASP A 25 20.69 -3.13 5.83
N GLN A 26 19.99 -4.13 5.29
CA GLN A 26 20.21 -4.66 3.94
C GLN A 26 18.84 -4.98 3.28
N PRO A 27 18.07 -3.94 2.91
CA PRO A 27 16.76 -4.16 2.30
C PRO A 27 16.87 -4.91 0.97
N LYS A 28 16.00 -5.90 0.78
CA LYS A 28 15.92 -6.74 -0.45
C LYS A 28 14.84 -6.29 -1.44
N ALA A 29 14.09 -5.25 -1.09
CA ALA A 29 13.06 -4.64 -1.90
C ALA A 29 12.99 -3.14 -1.61
N THR A 30 12.25 -2.37 -2.42
CA THR A 30 12.03 -0.94 -2.20
C THR A 30 11.41 -0.64 -0.83
N LEU A 31 10.57 -1.53 -0.31
CA LEU A 31 10.11 -1.53 1.07
C LEU A 31 10.35 -2.93 1.64
N ASP A 32 11.34 -3.04 2.51
CA ASP A 32 11.64 -4.28 3.24
C ASP A 32 11.42 -4.02 4.74
N ILE A 33 10.52 -4.78 5.36
CA ILE A 33 10.15 -4.63 6.77
C ILE A 33 10.45 -5.95 7.46
N THR A 34 11.38 -5.94 8.42
CA THR A 34 11.67 -7.15 9.20
C THR A 34 11.12 -7.05 10.61
N ALA A 35 10.61 -8.17 11.12
CA ALA A 35 10.08 -8.28 12.47
C ALA A 35 11.19 -8.08 13.52
N LYS A 36 10.90 -7.37 14.62
CA LYS A 36 11.84 -7.18 15.73
C LYS A 36 12.01 -8.45 16.57
N LYS A 37 11.05 -9.38 16.53
CA LYS A 37 11.07 -10.67 17.25
C LYS A 37 11.19 -10.55 18.79
N GLU A 38 10.77 -9.42 19.35
CA GLU A 38 10.70 -9.17 20.79
C GLU A 38 9.30 -9.48 21.32
N ALA A 39 9.20 -10.04 22.54
CA ALA A 39 7.94 -10.57 23.06
C ALA A 39 6.81 -9.53 23.24
N LEU A 40 7.14 -8.26 23.44
CA LEU A 40 6.18 -7.18 23.67
C LEU A 40 6.03 -6.23 22.47
N THR A 41 6.64 -6.57 21.34
CA THR A 41 6.60 -5.74 20.13
C THR A 41 5.52 -6.26 19.18
N ILE A 42 4.66 -5.35 18.71
CA ILE A 42 3.66 -5.65 17.70
C ILE A 42 4.30 -5.40 16.33
N ASP A 43 4.63 -6.48 15.63
CA ASP A 43 5.10 -6.44 14.24
C ASP A 43 3.90 -6.48 13.28
N GLY A 44 3.89 -5.62 12.26
CA GLY A 44 2.87 -5.67 11.22
C GLY A 44 2.85 -4.45 10.31
N LEU A 45 2.22 -4.61 9.15
CA LEU A 45 1.86 -3.51 8.24
C LEU A 45 0.36 -3.27 8.39
N LEU A 46 -0.02 -2.03 8.74
CA LEU A 46 -1.41 -1.64 8.84
C LEU A 46 -1.83 -0.88 7.58
N PRO A 47 -2.55 -1.51 6.63
CA PRO A 47 -3.07 -0.78 5.47
C PRO A 47 -4.16 0.21 5.91
N PRO A 48 -4.50 1.21 5.07
CA PRO A 48 -5.63 2.09 5.31
C PRO A 48 -6.91 1.28 5.58
N ARG A 49 -7.63 1.67 6.63
CA ARG A 49 -8.86 1.01 7.07
C ARG A 49 -10.07 1.87 6.70
N LEU A 50 -11.03 1.26 6.02
CA LEU A 50 -12.24 1.94 5.55
C LEU A 50 -13.45 1.02 5.74
N THR A 51 -14.62 1.59 5.91
CA THR A 51 -15.90 0.92 5.70
C THR A 51 -16.28 1.00 4.22
N ARG A 52 -17.19 0.12 3.75
CA ARG A 52 -17.74 0.25 2.40
C ARG A 52 -18.53 1.55 2.21
N GLU A 53 -19.10 2.09 3.28
CA GLU A 53 -19.78 3.39 3.28
C GLU A 53 -18.80 4.56 3.03
N GLU A 54 -17.65 4.56 3.67
CA GLU A 54 -16.60 5.56 3.42
C GLU A 54 -16.03 5.46 2.00
N LEU A 55 -15.87 4.24 1.48
CA LEU A 55 -15.55 4.04 0.06
C LEU A 55 -16.67 4.51 -0.88
N THR A 56 -17.92 4.33 -0.48
CA THR A 56 -19.08 4.80 -1.25
C THR A 56 -19.05 6.32 -1.38
N ALA A 57 -18.74 7.03 -0.28
CA ALA A 57 -18.58 8.48 -0.28
C ALA A 57 -17.42 8.97 -1.17
N LYS A 58 -16.40 8.14 -1.41
CA LYS A 58 -15.30 8.45 -2.36
C LYS A 58 -15.69 8.31 -3.84
N GLY A 59 -16.82 7.66 -4.15
CA GLY A 59 -17.30 7.47 -5.51
C GLY A 59 -16.42 6.54 -6.36
N ASN A 60 -16.43 6.74 -7.68
CA ASN A 60 -15.72 5.89 -8.67
C ASN A 60 -14.66 6.67 -9.47
N THR A 61 -14.27 7.87 -9.04
CA THR A 61 -13.38 8.75 -9.81
C THR A 61 -11.98 8.90 -9.23
N LEU A 62 -11.79 8.52 -7.95
CA LEU A 62 -10.50 8.71 -7.25
C LEU A 62 -9.53 7.54 -7.42
N TYR A 63 -10.04 6.32 -7.63
CA TYR A 63 -9.21 5.14 -7.88
C TYR A 63 -9.31 4.79 -9.36
N GLY A 64 -8.17 4.78 -10.04
CA GLY A 64 -8.04 4.42 -11.46
C GLY A 64 -6.71 3.71 -11.72
N ALA A 65 -6.22 3.77 -12.96
CA ALA A 65 -4.99 3.08 -13.37
C ALA A 65 -3.77 3.38 -12.48
N GLU A 66 -3.61 4.63 -12.03
CA GLU A 66 -2.50 5.05 -11.15
C GLU A 66 -2.59 4.49 -9.71
N GLN A 67 -3.73 3.91 -9.35
CA GLN A 67 -3.97 3.28 -8.04
C GLN A 67 -4.13 1.76 -8.15
N ASP A 68 -3.87 1.19 -9.33
CA ASP A 68 -3.87 -0.26 -9.49
C ASP A 68 -2.89 -0.92 -8.51
N GLY A 69 -3.34 -1.99 -7.86
CA GLY A 69 -2.59 -2.65 -6.79
C GLY A 69 -2.69 -1.98 -5.42
N THR A 70 -3.50 -0.93 -5.24
CA THR A 70 -3.72 -0.33 -3.91
C THR A 70 -4.34 -1.34 -2.96
N ILE A 71 -3.78 -1.47 -1.75
CA ILE A 71 -4.29 -2.39 -0.71
C ILE A 71 -4.99 -1.59 0.40
N ILE A 72 -6.19 -2.03 0.76
CA ILE A 72 -6.96 -1.50 1.89
C ILE A 72 -7.54 -2.64 2.73
N TYR A 73 -7.91 -2.33 3.97
CA TYR A 73 -8.67 -3.23 4.80
C TYR A 73 -10.09 -2.70 5.02
N ILE A 74 -11.10 -3.48 4.61
CA ILE A 74 -12.49 -3.19 4.88
C ILE A 74 -12.86 -3.65 6.28
N THR A 75 -13.24 -2.72 7.15
CA THR A 75 -13.62 -2.99 8.53
C THR A 75 -15.07 -3.42 8.67
N ASN A 76 -15.95 -2.87 7.84
CA ASN A 76 -17.38 -3.15 7.83
C ASN A 76 -17.94 -2.97 6.40
N ALA A 77 -18.73 -3.95 5.94
CA ALA A 77 -19.38 -3.97 4.63
C ALA A 77 -20.92 -3.91 4.71
N SER A 78 -21.50 -3.64 5.88
CA SER A 78 -22.96 -3.55 6.04
C SER A 78 -23.55 -2.23 5.50
N GLY A 79 -22.75 -1.16 5.44
CA GLY A 79 -23.14 0.15 4.93
C GLY A 79 -22.69 0.41 3.49
N GLY A 80 -23.09 1.56 2.93
CA GLY A 80 -22.76 1.95 1.55
C GLY A 80 -23.40 1.06 0.48
N ASP A 81 -23.11 1.36 -0.78
CA ASP A 81 -23.61 0.59 -1.92
C ASP A 81 -22.60 -0.47 -2.41
N LYS A 82 -23.06 -1.30 -3.34
CA LYS A 82 -22.27 -2.29 -4.07
C LYS A 82 -22.20 -1.97 -5.56
N GLN A 83 -22.09 -0.70 -5.90
CA GLN A 83 -22.08 -0.26 -7.30
C GLN A 83 -20.67 0.05 -7.78
N GLY A 84 -20.40 -0.25 -9.06
CA GLY A 84 -19.11 0.04 -9.70
C GLY A 84 -17.95 -0.59 -8.94
N GLN A 85 -17.01 0.24 -8.48
CA GLN A 85 -15.77 -0.26 -7.87
C GLN A 85 -16.00 -1.12 -6.61
N ARG A 86 -17.14 -0.97 -5.93
CA ARG A 86 -17.46 -1.69 -4.67
C ARG A 86 -18.29 -2.96 -4.87
N GLU A 87 -18.54 -3.36 -6.12
CA GLU A 87 -19.42 -4.48 -6.47
C GLU A 87 -19.12 -5.76 -5.70
N PHE A 88 -17.85 -6.08 -5.48
CA PHE A 88 -17.40 -7.31 -4.83
C PHE A 88 -17.00 -7.16 -3.35
N ILE A 89 -17.35 -6.03 -2.71
CA ILE A 89 -17.13 -5.84 -1.27
C ILE A 89 -18.32 -6.40 -0.49
N GLU A 90 -18.29 -7.70 -0.21
CA GLU A 90 -19.36 -8.42 0.51
C GLU A 90 -19.16 -8.45 2.03
N SER A 91 -17.91 -8.39 2.48
CA SER A 91 -17.59 -8.56 3.90
C SER A 91 -16.31 -7.84 4.30
N LYS A 92 -16.02 -7.86 5.60
CA LYS A 92 -14.74 -7.37 6.14
C LYS A 92 -13.58 -8.21 5.60
N GLY A 93 -12.46 -7.56 5.28
CA GLY A 93 -11.32 -8.27 4.71
C GLY A 93 -10.26 -7.35 4.11
N LEU A 94 -9.21 -7.97 3.58
CA LEU A 94 -8.16 -7.31 2.82
C LEU A 94 -8.55 -7.28 1.34
N TYR A 95 -8.54 -6.10 0.74
CA TYR A 95 -8.89 -5.88 -0.65
C TYR A 95 -7.75 -5.20 -1.39
N ILE A 96 -7.59 -5.58 -2.66
CA ILE A 96 -6.71 -4.93 -3.63
C ILE A 96 -7.56 -4.26 -4.71
N PHE A 97 -7.17 -3.07 -5.16
CA PHE A 97 -7.80 -2.44 -6.30
C PHE A 97 -7.22 -3.05 -7.58
N ASP A 98 -8.08 -3.62 -8.41
CA ASP A 98 -7.77 -4.07 -9.78
C ASP A 98 -8.40 -3.04 -10.73
N ALA A 99 -7.58 -2.21 -11.37
CA ALA A 99 -8.05 -1.14 -12.25
C ALA A 99 -8.58 -1.65 -13.60
N GLU A 100 -8.15 -2.84 -14.05
CA GLU A 100 -8.52 -3.42 -15.35
C GLU A 100 -9.83 -4.20 -15.30
N ALA A 101 -10.27 -4.58 -14.10
CA ALA A 101 -11.53 -5.27 -13.88
C ALA A 101 -12.75 -4.55 -14.52
N ALA A 102 -13.66 -5.37 -15.04
CA ALA A 102 -14.92 -4.94 -15.68
C ALA A 102 -14.73 -3.88 -16.78
N ASN A 103 -13.86 -4.16 -17.75
CA ASN A 103 -13.53 -3.26 -18.88
C ASN A 103 -12.90 -1.93 -18.42
N ASN A 104 -11.84 -2.00 -17.59
CA ASN A 104 -11.10 -0.86 -17.07
C ASN A 104 -11.92 0.11 -16.21
N GLN A 105 -12.96 -0.40 -15.55
CA GLN A 105 -13.79 0.39 -14.62
C GLN A 105 -13.32 0.29 -13.16
N GLY A 106 -12.42 -0.64 -12.88
CA GLY A 106 -11.87 -0.88 -11.56
C GLY A 106 -12.80 -1.67 -10.65
N ARG A 107 -12.25 -2.59 -9.85
CA ARG A 107 -12.96 -3.32 -8.80
C ARG A 107 -12.07 -3.51 -7.57
N TRP A 108 -12.67 -3.40 -6.40
CA TRP A 108 -12.05 -3.87 -5.16
C TRP A 108 -12.20 -5.38 -5.08
N MET A 109 -11.08 -6.08 -5.28
CA MET A 109 -11.01 -7.54 -5.29
C MET A 109 -10.56 -8.04 -3.92
N CYS A 110 -11.29 -9.01 -3.38
CA CYS A 110 -10.95 -9.61 -2.11
C CYS A 110 -9.67 -10.47 -2.23
N LEU A 111 -8.64 -10.18 -1.43
CA LEU A 111 -7.49 -11.06 -1.24
C LEU A 111 -7.73 -12.06 -0.10
N TYR A 112 -8.37 -11.60 0.97
CA TYR A 112 -8.72 -12.43 2.12
C TYR A 112 -9.90 -11.81 2.88
N CYS A 113 -11.08 -12.40 2.74
CA CYS A 113 -12.32 -11.90 3.35
C CYS A 113 -13.02 -13.00 4.11
N TYR A 114 -13.68 -12.61 5.20
CA TYR A 114 -14.39 -13.53 6.05
C TYR A 114 -15.84 -13.65 5.57
N GLY A 115 -16.30 -14.85 5.24
CA GLY A 115 -17.72 -15.11 4.96
C GLY A 115 -18.10 -15.33 3.49
N VAL A 116 -17.17 -15.73 2.63
CA VAL A 116 -17.50 -16.29 1.31
C VAL A 116 -17.12 -17.78 1.33
N LEU A 117 -18.12 -18.64 1.49
CA LEU A 117 -18.13 -20.02 0.97
C LEU A 117 -19.04 -20.03 -0.25
#